data_AF-A0A1B9F3F7-F1
#
_entry.id   AF-A0A1B9F3F7-F1
#
_cell.length_a   1.000
_cell.length_b   1.000
_cell.length_c   1.000
_cell.angle_alpha   90.00
_cell.angle_beta   90.00
_cell.angle_gamma   90.00
#
_symmetry.space_group_name_H-M   'P 1'
#
loop_
_entity.id
_entity.type
_entity.pdbx_description
1 polymer ?
#
loop_
_entity_poly.entity_id
_entity_poly.type
_entity_poly.pdbx_seq_one_letter_code
_entity_poly.pdbx_strand_id
1 'polypeptide(L)'
;MNSLKFIPIIIFAFFASIAFWGCELSKPKLDFGNSCKTCHVTVIQKDHKFKCVVCHKGNPRSLKKEEAHIGLIKSPSSVEGAKIACAKCHPKEVETASRSLHYTLDNEIGTIWNAFFPKDTPPTVDGLLNEQPLMTLRGLISDMIRRRCVRCHVYSRGDDHPGTRRRLGCGACHMRPSDGPGVHRIYREVSDQNCLSCHHGNFVGWDYVGRFDKDITEAFQVPFRAGKKERLSFGVQWLEMTPDVHWRLGFKCTDCHKKGPCEAHEIDAMPSCMDCHGDISTEIPGHGKDENRRVACSTCHALWAFEDRGRTLVRQDIANYWAWYDLRFQGINDIKMLLENNYDVDFMYWTFPIMRDSFSGNFSQGIWYETFLERRFWPLKIGKDKNGCLRVLRPLLDIEVNYIDEDGSVIIGGLRPDGFSENHGFIPYSPHTIGKAHIFRTLRVIKEMGLGNKKDLQ
;
A
#
# COMPACT_ATOMS: atom_id res chain seq x y z
N MET A 1 -74.46 -31.50 72.93
CA MET A 1 -74.52 -31.91 71.50
C MET A 1 -74.47 -30.66 70.64
N ASN A 2 -73.54 -30.67 69.69
CA ASN A 2 -73.15 -29.61 68.76
C ASN A 2 -74.25 -28.65 68.27
N SER A 3 -73.94 -27.36 68.25
CA SER A 3 -74.14 -26.51 67.06
C SER A 3 -73.46 -25.15 67.24
N LEU A 4 -72.32 -24.97 66.56
CA LEU A 4 -71.74 -23.67 66.23
C LEU A 4 -72.67 -22.92 65.27
N LYS A 5 -72.73 -21.59 65.38
CA LYS A 5 -72.74 -20.66 64.23
C LYS A 5 -72.39 -19.22 64.65
N PHE A 6 -71.16 -18.84 64.28
CA PHE A 6 -70.66 -17.55 63.78
C PHE A 6 -71.28 -16.22 64.24
N ILE A 7 -70.43 -15.38 64.87
CA ILE A 7 -70.58 -13.94 65.08
C ILE A 7 -69.48 -13.23 64.26
N PRO A 8 -69.75 -12.17 63.49
CA PRO A 8 -68.72 -11.49 62.70
C PRO A 8 -67.97 -10.47 63.56
N ILE A 9 -66.63 -10.51 63.51
CA ILE A 9 -65.73 -9.53 64.12
C ILE A 9 -65.43 -8.45 63.07
N ILE A 10 -65.84 -7.22 63.37
CA ILE A 10 -65.50 -6.00 62.66
C ILE A 10 -64.05 -5.62 63.02
N ILE A 11 -63.13 -5.72 62.06
CA ILE A 11 -61.74 -5.26 62.20
C ILE A 11 -61.66 -3.81 61.73
N PHE A 12 -61.41 -2.89 62.67
CA PHE A 12 -61.13 -1.48 62.42
C PHE A 12 -59.72 -1.33 61.84
N ALA A 13 -59.62 -0.73 60.65
CA ALA A 13 -58.37 -0.43 59.98
C ALA A 13 -57.64 0.74 60.67
N PHE A 14 -56.42 0.50 61.15
CA PHE A 14 -55.52 1.56 61.62
C PHE A 14 -54.63 1.99 60.44
N PHE A 15 -54.88 3.20 59.94
CA PHE A 15 -54.08 3.88 58.93
C PHE A 15 -52.69 4.19 59.49
N ALA A 16 -51.65 3.51 59.00
CA ALA A 16 -50.27 3.95 59.12
C ALA A 16 -49.82 4.55 57.78
N SER A 17 -49.92 5.87 57.70
CA SER A 17 -49.39 6.73 56.65
C SER A 17 -47.86 6.66 56.65
N ILE A 18 -47.29 5.88 55.72
CA ILE A 18 -45.89 6.04 55.30
C ILE A 18 -45.91 6.76 53.97
N ALA A 19 -45.71 8.07 54.03
CA ALA A 19 -45.39 8.89 52.87
C ALA A 19 -44.01 8.45 52.36
N PHE A 20 -43.98 7.56 51.37
CA PHE A 20 -42.80 7.40 50.54
C PHE A 20 -42.62 8.69 49.76
N TRP A 21 -41.73 9.56 50.25
CA TRP A 21 -41.03 10.54 49.44
C TRP A 21 -40.40 9.78 48.27
N GLY A 22 -41.09 9.81 47.14
CA GLY A 22 -40.51 9.51 45.85
C GLY A 22 -39.40 10.51 45.62
N CYS A 23 -38.19 10.14 46.00
CA CYS A 23 -37.00 10.74 45.43
C CYS A 23 -37.09 10.38 43.94
N GLU A 24 -37.61 11.31 43.14
CA GLU A 24 -37.36 11.33 41.70
C GLU A 24 -35.84 11.43 41.56
N LEU A 25 -35.19 10.26 41.61
CA LEU A 25 -33.92 10.03 40.96
C LEU A 25 -34.19 10.39 39.51
N SER A 26 -33.90 11.64 39.18
CA SER A 26 -33.82 12.13 37.82
C SER A 26 -33.05 11.06 37.07
N LYS A 27 -33.74 10.26 36.25
CA LYS A 27 -33.09 9.26 35.38
C LYS A 27 -31.95 10.04 34.73
N PRO A 28 -30.68 9.61 34.87
CA PRO A 28 -29.60 10.34 34.26
C PRO A 28 -30.00 10.49 32.80
N LYS A 29 -30.15 11.74 32.33
CA LYS A 29 -30.43 12.00 30.91
C LYS A 29 -29.30 11.30 30.19
N LEU A 30 -29.58 10.10 29.66
CA LEU A 30 -28.64 9.33 28.87
C LEU A 30 -28.24 10.27 27.75
N ASP A 31 -27.02 10.79 27.82
CA ASP A 31 -26.43 11.48 26.70
C ASP A 31 -26.15 10.39 25.66
N PHE A 32 -27.18 10.09 24.87
CA PHE A 32 -27.11 9.14 23.78
C PHE A 32 -26.01 9.54 22.77
N GLY A 33 -25.49 10.78 22.83
CA GLY A 33 -24.31 11.18 22.05
C GLY A 33 -23.00 10.50 22.44
N ASN A 34 -22.91 9.86 23.61
CA ASN A 34 -21.70 9.26 24.17
C ASN A 34 -21.84 7.78 24.58
N SER A 35 -22.97 7.13 24.33
CA SER A 35 -23.18 5.70 24.67
C SER A 35 -22.13 4.75 24.08
N CYS A 36 -21.60 5.08 22.90
CA CYS A 36 -20.51 4.32 22.28
C CYS A 36 -19.26 4.27 23.18
N LYS A 37 -19.00 5.34 23.95
CA LYS A 37 -17.83 5.44 24.85
C LYS A 37 -17.96 4.58 26.09
N THR A 38 -19.15 4.06 26.40
CA THR A 38 -19.33 3.08 27.47
C THR A 38 -18.59 1.78 27.16
N CYS A 39 -18.44 1.43 25.88
CA CYS A 39 -17.72 0.23 25.45
C CYS A 39 -16.41 0.54 24.69
N HIS A 40 -16.27 1.74 24.12
CA HIS A 40 -15.11 2.11 23.29
C HIS A 40 -14.28 3.23 23.92
N VAL A 41 -13.03 2.91 24.24
CA VAL A 41 -12.03 3.92 24.59
C VAL A 41 -11.59 4.62 23.30
N THR A 42 -11.75 5.95 23.26
CA THR A 42 -11.45 6.75 22.06
C THR A 42 -10.74 8.04 22.42
N VAL A 43 -9.82 8.45 21.55
CA VAL A 43 -9.13 9.74 21.64
C VAL A 43 -9.42 10.49 20.34
N ILE A 44 -10.21 11.55 20.41
CA ILE A 44 -10.63 12.31 19.23
C ILE A 44 -9.94 13.66 19.24
N GLN A 45 -9.29 14.02 18.14
CA GLN A 45 -8.64 15.32 18.01
C GLN A 45 -9.66 16.47 18.02
N LYS A 46 -9.19 17.66 18.43
CA LYS A 46 -10.02 18.85 18.60
C LYS A 46 -10.86 19.18 17.36
N ASP A 47 -10.24 19.16 16.18
CA ASP A 47 -10.86 19.60 14.92
C ASP A 47 -11.90 18.60 14.37
N HIS A 48 -11.95 17.39 14.90
CA HIS A 48 -12.89 16.35 14.51
C HIS A 48 -13.69 15.82 15.70
N LYS A 49 -13.85 16.63 16.76
CA LYS A 49 -14.56 16.27 18.00
C LYS A 49 -16.08 16.18 17.79
N PHE A 50 -16.50 15.26 16.94
CA PHE A 50 -17.89 14.94 16.64
C PHE A 50 -18.40 13.76 17.48
N LYS A 51 -19.72 13.58 17.54
CA LYS A 51 -20.32 12.33 18.03
C LYS A 51 -19.94 11.18 17.10
N CYS A 52 -19.68 9.99 17.64
CA CYS A 52 -19.21 8.83 16.86
C CYS A 52 -20.10 8.53 15.64
N VAL A 53 -21.42 8.66 15.81
CA VAL A 53 -22.43 8.39 14.77
C VAL A 53 -22.39 9.35 13.57
N VAL A 54 -21.70 10.49 13.69
CA VAL A 54 -21.52 11.42 12.56
C VAL A 54 -20.75 10.73 11.43
N CYS A 55 -19.67 10.02 11.79
CA CYS A 55 -18.80 9.32 10.85
C CYS A 55 -19.13 7.83 10.78
N HIS A 56 -19.27 7.18 11.93
CA HIS A 56 -19.44 5.72 12.03
C HIS A 56 -20.89 5.26 11.86
N LYS A 57 -21.90 6.16 11.86
CA LYS A 57 -23.33 5.76 11.86
C LYS A 57 -23.64 4.84 13.03
N GLY A 58 -24.50 3.83 12.85
CA GLY A 58 -24.98 2.97 13.91
C GLY A 58 -26.11 3.58 14.75
N ASN A 59 -26.59 2.82 15.72
CA ASN A 59 -27.63 3.23 16.64
C ASN A 59 -27.02 3.65 18.00
N PRO A 60 -26.99 4.96 18.31
CA PRO A 60 -26.43 5.46 19.56
C PRO A 60 -27.31 5.19 20.79
N ARG A 61 -28.50 4.62 20.63
CA ARG A 61 -29.45 4.44 21.74
C ARG A 61 -29.41 3.04 22.37
N SER A 62 -28.78 2.07 21.71
CA SER A 62 -28.63 0.73 22.26
C SER A 62 -27.23 0.52 22.85
N LEU A 63 -27.15 -0.25 23.93
CA LEU A 63 -25.91 -0.75 24.51
C LEU A 63 -25.61 -2.20 24.09
N LYS A 64 -26.54 -2.85 23.39
CA LYS A 64 -26.30 -4.18 22.82
C LYS A 64 -25.56 -4.04 21.51
N LYS A 65 -24.47 -4.78 21.36
CA LYS A 65 -23.54 -4.69 20.23
C LYS A 65 -24.25 -4.85 18.89
N GLU A 66 -25.13 -5.84 18.79
CA GLU A 66 -25.82 -6.21 17.56
C GLU A 66 -26.75 -5.07 17.11
N GLU A 67 -27.54 -4.53 18.03
CA GLU A 67 -28.47 -3.42 17.76
C GLU A 67 -27.74 -2.08 17.54
N ALA A 68 -26.68 -1.81 18.31
CA ALA A 68 -25.89 -0.58 18.22
C ALA A 68 -25.11 -0.49 16.91
N HIS A 69 -24.68 -1.62 16.36
CA HIS A 69 -23.88 -1.68 15.13
C HIS A 69 -24.70 -1.86 13.84
N ILE A 70 -26.04 -1.91 13.90
CA ILE A 70 -26.88 -1.92 12.69
C ILE A 70 -26.57 -0.67 11.85
N GLY A 71 -26.14 -0.88 10.60
CA GLY A 71 -25.79 0.21 9.68
C GLY A 71 -24.49 0.95 10.02
N LEU A 72 -23.64 0.40 10.89
CA LEU A 72 -22.34 0.99 11.24
C LEU A 72 -21.36 0.96 10.06
N ILE A 73 -20.75 2.11 9.79
CA ILE A 73 -19.59 2.24 8.91
C ILE A 73 -18.33 1.93 9.72
N LYS A 74 -17.76 0.74 9.51
CA LYS A 74 -16.56 0.26 10.21
C LYS A 74 -15.33 1.15 9.97
N SER A 75 -15.16 1.66 8.75
CA SER A 75 -14.01 2.48 8.35
C SER A 75 -14.46 3.77 7.64
N PRO A 76 -14.81 4.84 8.38
CA PRO A 76 -15.27 6.09 7.76
C PRO A 76 -14.23 6.76 6.85
N SER A 77 -12.94 6.42 7.00
CA SER A 77 -11.87 6.95 6.16
C SER A 77 -11.63 6.14 4.88
N SER A 78 -12.26 4.96 4.71
CA SER A 78 -12.12 4.19 3.46
C SER A 78 -12.67 4.99 2.29
N VAL A 79 -12.34 4.59 1.07
CA VAL A 79 -12.81 5.29 -0.14
C VAL A 79 -14.34 5.41 -0.17
N GLU A 80 -15.07 4.34 0.16
CA GLU A 80 -16.54 4.33 0.24
C GLU A 80 -17.03 5.07 1.49
N GLY A 81 -16.38 4.85 2.63
CA GLY A 81 -16.74 5.49 3.89
C GLY A 81 -16.62 7.01 3.81
N ALA A 82 -15.60 7.51 3.14
CA ALA A 82 -15.29 8.93 3.01
C ALA A 82 -16.37 9.67 2.21
N LYS A 83 -16.98 9.03 1.20
CA LYS A 83 -18.13 9.56 0.45
C LYS A 83 -19.33 9.87 1.36
N ILE A 84 -19.45 9.17 2.50
CA ILE A 84 -20.56 9.34 3.45
C ILE A 84 -20.15 10.20 4.66
N ALA A 85 -18.93 10.00 5.17
CA ALA A 85 -18.47 10.59 6.41
C ALA A 85 -17.70 11.91 6.19
N CYS A 86 -16.80 11.94 5.22
CA CYS A 86 -15.90 13.07 4.97
C CYS A 86 -16.50 14.09 3.99
N ALA A 87 -17.20 13.63 2.95
CA ALA A 87 -17.72 14.49 1.87
C ALA A 87 -18.73 15.55 2.35
N LYS A 88 -19.30 15.41 3.54
CA LYS A 88 -20.17 16.42 4.15
C LYS A 88 -19.45 17.73 4.44
N CYS A 89 -18.16 17.66 4.77
CA CYS A 89 -17.33 18.82 5.13
C CYS A 89 -16.19 19.02 4.11
N HIS A 90 -15.72 17.94 3.49
CA HIS A 90 -14.63 17.91 2.52
C HIS A 90 -15.08 17.37 1.15
N PRO A 91 -16.14 17.93 0.53
CA PRO A 91 -16.67 17.39 -0.73
C PRO A 91 -15.67 17.48 -1.88
N LYS A 92 -14.91 18.58 -1.93
CA LYS A 92 -13.91 18.81 -2.98
C LYS A 92 -12.77 17.82 -2.89
N GLU A 93 -12.21 17.63 -1.70
CA GLU A 93 -11.10 16.70 -1.48
C GLU A 93 -11.50 15.26 -1.79
N VAL A 94 -12.73 14.86 -1.45
CA VAL A 94 -13.25 13.52 -1.76
C VAL A 94 -13.43 13.33 -3.27
N GLU A 95 -13.99 14.32 -3.97
CA GLU A 95 -14.16 14.28 -5.42
C GLU A 95 -12.80 14.22 -6.13
N THR A 96 -11.85 15.07 -5.74
CA THR A 96 -10.52 15.11 -6.34
C THR A 96 -9.76 13.81 -6.09
N ALA A 97 -9.76 13.30 -4.84
CA ALA A 97 -9.12 12.03 -4.52
C ALA A 97 -9.68 10.87 -5.36
N SER A 98 -10.99 10.84 -5.66
CA SER A 98 -11.60 9.78 -6.45
C SER A 98 -11.13 9.68 -7.90
N ARG A 99 -10.51 10.76 -8.42
CA ARG A 99 -9.93 10.82 -9.78
C ARG A 99 -8.40 10.72 -9.76
N SER A 100 -7.79 10.52 -8.59
CA SER A 100 -6.34 10.46 -8.44
C SER A 100 -5.79 9.09 -8.80
N LEU A 101 -4.53 9.06 -9.25
CA LEU A 101 -3.82 7.81 -9.54
C LEU A 101 -3.68 6.89 -8.30
N HIS A 102 -3.67 7.47 -7.10
CA HIS A 102 -3.65 6.66 -5.86
C HIS A 102 -4.97 5.91 -5.62
N TYR A 103 -6.09 6.36 -6.20
CA TYR A 103 -7.38 5.68 -6.11
C TYR A 103 -7.60 4.78 -7.32
N THR A 104 -7.27 5.24 -8.52
CA THR A 104 -7.57 4.49 -9.76
C THR A 104 -6.52 3.46 -10.14
N LEU A 105 -5.24 3.69 -9.79
CA LEU A 105 -4.08 2.90 -10.25
C LEU A 105 -4.00 2.71 -11.77
N ASP A 106 -4.53 3.67 -12.55
CA ASP A 106 -4.63 3.54 -14.00
C ASP A 106 -3.26 3.33 -14.66
N ASN A 107 -2.21 3.96 -14.12
CA ASN A 107 -0.85 3.81 -14.65
C ASN A 107 -0.29 2.42 -14.35
N GLU A 108 -0.37 1.93 -13.12
CA GLU A 108 0.18 0.64 -12.72
C GLU A 108 -0.58 -0.51 -13.40
N ILE A 109 -1.92 -0.48 -13.35
CA ILE A 109 -2.77 -1.48 -13.98
C ILE A 109 -2.60 -1.42 -15.49
N GLY A 110 -2.69 -0.22 -16.08
CA GLY A 110 -2.54 -0.01 -17.52
C GLY A 110 -1.18 -0.46 -18.04
N THR A 111 -0.09 -0.16 -17.33
CA THR A 111 1.27 -0.58 -17.71
C THR A 111 1.39 -2.09 -17.77
N ILE A 112 0.96 -2.80 -16.73
CA ILE A 112 1.04 -4.27 -16.70
C ILE A 112 0.04 -4.89 -17.69
N TRP A 113 -1.20 -4.43 -17.71
CA TRP A 113 -2.25 -4.99 -18.56
C TRP A 113 -1.94 -4.84 -20.05
N ASN A 114 -1.55 -3.64 -20.50
CA ASN A 114 -1.16 -3.42 -21.89
C ASN A 114 0.08 -4.22 -22.29
N ALA A 115 0.97 -4.50 -21.34
CA ALA A 115 2.15 -5.30 -21.61
C ALA A 115 1.77 -6.76 -21.91
N PHE A 116 0.73 -7.34 -21.30
CA PHE A 116 0.23 -8.68 -21.65
C PHE A 116 -0.84 -8.67 -22.75
N PHE A 117 -1.59 -7.58 -22.90
CA PHE A 117 -2.74 -7.46 -23.78
C PHE A 117 -2.76 -6.11 -24.51
N PRO A 118 -1.84 -5.85 -25.45
CA PRO A 118 -1.66 -4.53 -26.08
C PRO A 118 -2.86 -4.04 -26.92
N LYS A 119 -3.80 -4.93 -27.24
CA LYS A 119 -5.04 -4.61 -27.98
C LYS A 119 -6.27 -4.45 -27.09
N ASP A 120 -6.14 -4.77 -25.81
CA ASP A 120 -7.26 -4.67 -24.86
C ASP A 120 -7.34 -3.23 -24.32
N THR A 121 -8.53 -2.84 -23.86
CA THR A 121 -8.64 -1.66 -23.00
C THR A 121 -8.35 -2.09 -21.56
N PRO A 122 -7.38 -1.47 -20.85
CA PRO A 122 -7.12 -1.80 -19.46
C PRO A 122 -8.37 -1.66 -18.57
N PRO A 123 -8.63 -2.60 -17.66
CA PRO A 123 -9.68 -2.45 -16.67
C PRO A 123 -9.29 -1.36 -15.68
N THR A 124 -10.29 -0.70 -15.10
CA THR A 124 -10.09 0.10 -13.88
C THR A 124 -9.83 -0.82 -12.69
N VAL A 125 -9.34 -0.28 -11.57
CA VAL A 125 -9.11 -1.09 -10.35
C VAL A 125 -10.36 -1.87 -9.89
N ASP A 126 -11.55 -1.26 -9.98
CA ASP A 126 -12.82 -1.91 -9.64
C ASP A 126 -13.28 -2.92 -10.71
N GLY A 127 -12.77 -2.78 -11.94
CA GLY A 127 -13.05 -3.65 -13.08
C GLY A 127 -12.10 -4.86 -13.20
N LEU A 128 -11.09 -4.98 -12.35
CA LEU A 128 -10.22 -6.16 -12.32
C LEU A 128 -11.05 -7.42 -12.05
N LEU A 129 -10.99 -8.39 -12.95
CA LEU A 129 -11.69 -9.67 -12.83
C LEU A 129 -11.33 -10.39 -11.52
N ASN A 130 -12.35 -10.91 -10.85
CA ASN A 130 -12.21 -11.85 -9.76
C ASN A 130 -12.74 -13.22 -10.23
N GLU A 131 -11.95 -13.88 -11.07
CA GLU A 131 -12.32 -15.16 -11.71
C GLU A 131 -11.89 -16.33 -10.82
N GLN A 132 -12.85 -17.17 -10.42
CA GLN A 132 -12.64 -18.39 -9.66
C GLN A 132 -13.67 -19.45 -10.10
N PRO A 133 -13.26 -20.66 -10.55
CA PRO A 133 -11.89 -21.09 -10.80
C PRO A 133 -11.23 -20.31 -11.96
N LEU A 134 -9.90 -20.22 -11.95
CA LEU A 134 -9.15 -19.53 -13.00
C LEU A 134 -9.20 -20.32 -14.32
N MET A 135 -9.75 -19.69 -15.36
CA MET A 135 -10.00 -20.33 -16.65
C MET A 135 -9.48 -19.52 -17.84
N THR A 136 -9.21 -18.23 -17.64
CA THR A 136 -8.75 -17.35 -18.72
C THR A 136 -7.42 -16.69 -18.39
N LEU A 137 -6.67 -16.35 -19.45
CA LEU A 137 -5.42 -15.61 -19.32
C LEU A 137 -5.65 -14.22 -18.68
N ARG A 138 -6.78 -13.57 -19.00
CA ARG A 138 -7.18 -12.30 -18.39
C ARG A 138 -7.48 -12.47 -16.90
N GLY A 139 -8.17 -13.55 -16.53
CA GLY A 139 -8.41 -13.93 -15.14
C GLY A 139 -7.10 -14.11 -14.36
N LEU A 140 -6.13 -14.84 -14.93
CA LEU A 140 -4.83 -15.07 -14.30
C LEU A 140 -4.04 -13.76 -14.07
N ILE A 141 -3.92 -12.90 -15.10
CA ILE A 141 -3.21 -11.62 -14.97
C ILE A 141 -3.95 -10.67 -14.02
N SER A 142 -5.28 -10.65 -14.05
CA SER A 142 -6.08 -9.88 -13.09
C SER A 142 -5.83 -10.36 -11.66
N ASP A 143 -5.85 -11.67 -11.44
CA ASP A 143 -5.62 -12.29 -10.13
C ASP A 143 -4.20 -12.01 -9.61
N MET A 144 -3.18 -12.06 -10.48
CA MET A 144 -1.82 -11.62 -10.18
C MET A 144 -1.79 -10.16 -9.71
N ILE A 145 -2.44 -9.25 -10.45
CA ILE A 145 -2.51 -7.83 -10.11
C ILE A 145 -3.18 -7.64 -8.75
N ARG A 146 -4.34 -8.29 -8.53
CA ARG A 146 -5.12 -8.21 -7.28
C ARG A 146 -4.37 -8.73 -6.05
N ARG A 147 -3.63 -9.84 -6.19
CA ARG A 147 -2.99 -10.53 -5.06
C ARG A 147 -1.52 -10.17 -4.84
N ARG A 148 -0.79 -9.70 -5.85
CA ARG A 148 0.63 -9.31 -5.72
C ARG A 148 0.89 -7.82 -5.91
N CYS A 149 0.20 -7.15 -6.83
CA CYS A 149 0.57 -5.79 -7.23
C CYS A 149 -0.19 -4.72 -6.43
N VAL A 150 -1.51 -4.82 -6.30
CA VAL A 150 -2.35 -3.79 -5.65
C VAL A 150 -2.36 -3.89 -4.12
N ARG A 151 -1.42 -4.63 -3.54
CA ARG A 151 -1.24 -4.77 -2.08
C ARG A 151 -0.96 -3.45 -1.39
N CYS A 152 -0.30 -2.52 -2.10
CA CYS A 152 0.02 -1.17 -1.65
C CYS A 152 -1.15 -0.18 -1.80
N HIS A 153 -2.26 -0.60 -2.41
CA HIS A 153 -3.37 0.31 -2.70
C HIS A 153 -4.13 0.76 -1.45
N VAL A 154 -4.85 1.88 -1.56
CA VAL A 154 -5.57 2.52 -0.44
C VAL A 154 -6.80 1.74 0.04
N TYR A 155 -7.23 0.72 -0.70
CA TYR A 155 -8.21 -0.28 -0.26
C TYR A 155 -7.61 -1.35 0.67
N SER A 156 -6.29 -1.47 0.70
CA SER A 156 -5.57 -2.43 1.53
C SER A 156 -5.08 -1.78 2.83
N ARG A 157 -5.14 -2.54 3.93
CA ARG A 157 -4.55 -2.15 5.23
C ARG A 157 -3.04 -2.40 5.30
N GLY A 158 -2.45 -2.92 4.22
CA GLY A 158 -1.10 -3.45 4.20
C GLY A 158 -0.96 -4.74 5.00
N ASP A 159 0.21 -5.36 4.89
CA ASP A 159 0.56 -6.56 5.65
C ASP A 159 0.78 -6.26 7.13
N ASP A 160 0.83 -7.32 7.94
CA ASP A 160 0.96 -7.20 9.39
C ASP A 160 2.37 -6.79 9.87
N HIS A 161 3.16 -6.12 9.03
CA HIS A 161 4.44 -5.54 9.40
C HIS A 161 4.30 -4.09 9.91
N PRO A 162 5.08 -3.66 10.92
CA PRO A 162 4.97 -2.32 11.49
C PRO A 162 5.07 -1.17 10.49
N GLY A 163 5.92 -1.32 9.46
CA GLY A 163 6.16 -0.32 8.43
C GLY A 163 5.11 -0.29 7.32
N THR A 164 4.35 -1.37 7.13
CA THR A 164 3.37 -1.49 6.04
C THR A 164 1.93 -1.24 6.50
N ARG A 165 1.64 -1.42 7.78
CA ARG A 165 0.29 -1.20 8.33
C ARG A 165 -0.18 0.22 8.05
N ARG A 166 -1.43 0.37 7.63
CA ARG A 166 -2.08 1.66 7.37
C ARG A 166 -3.61 1.58 7.53
N ARG A 167 -4.26 2.75 7.58
CA ARG A 167 -5.74 2.82 7.48
C ARG A 167 -6.14 2.81 6.01
N LEU A 168 -7.45 2.73 5.75
CA LEU A 168 -8.00 2.75 4.40
C LEU A 168 -8.27 4.18 3.93
N GLY A 169 -8.25 4.38 2.61
CA GLY A 169 -8.63 5.63 1.93
C GLY A 169 -7.88 6.84 2.47
N CYS A 170 -8.61 7.91 2.81
CA CYS A 170 -8.06 9.14 3.39
C CYS A 170 -7.19 8.87 4.63
N GLY A 171 -7.55 7.84 5.41
CA GLY A 171 -6.83 7.47 6.61
C GLY A 171 -5.45 6.90 6.34
N ALA A 172 -5.19 6.36 5.13
CA ALA A 172 -3.88 5.81 4.77
C ALA A 172 -2.79 6.89 4.87
N CYS A 173 -3.12 8.13 4.49
CA CYS A 173 -2.23 9.27 4.52
C CYS A 173 -2.41 10.13 5.78
N HIS A 174 -3.66 10.40 6.15
CA HIS A 174 -3.95 11.38 7.20
C HIS A 174 -4.01 10.78 8.60
N MET A 175 -3.90 9.46 8.79
CA MET A 175 -3.87 8.84 10.11
C MET A 175 -2.61 8.00 10.27
N ARG A 176 -2.01 8.03 11.47
CA ARG A 176 -0.80 7.24 11.74
C ARG A 176 -1.18 5.89 12.33
N PRO A 177 -0.66 4.77 11.79
CA PRO A 177 -0.89 3.45 12.36
C PRO A 177 -0.37 3.33 13.80
N SER A 178 0.75 4.02 14.08
CA SER A 178 1.41 4.06 15.39
C SER A 178 0.57 4.72 16.48
N ASP A 179 -0.44 5.54 16.13
CA ASP A 179 -1.36 6.12 17.11
C ASP A 179 -2.27 5.05 17.75
N GLY A 180 -2.36 3.85 17.17
CA GLY A 180 -3.12 2.73 17.73
C GLY A 180 -4.63 2.76 17.44
N PRO A 181 -5.36 1.70 17.81
CA PRO A 181 -6.81 1.63 17.63
C PRO A 181 -7.53 2.63 18.55
N GLY A 182 -8.66 3.17 18.09
CA GLY A 182 -9.47 4.12 18.87
C GLY A 182 -8.95 5.56 18.91
N VAL A 183 -7.78 5.83 18.31
CA VAL A 183 -7.25 7.18 18.16
C VAL A 183 -7.65 7.78 16.82
N HIS A 184 -8.46 8.83 16.87
CA HIS A 184 -8.96 9.61 15.73
C HIS A 184 -8.19 10.93 15.65
N ARG A 185 -6.91 10.82 15.32
CA ARG A 185 -6.05 11.95 14.98
C ARG A 185 -5.83 11.95 13.46
N ILE A 186 -6.28 13.02 12.81
CA ILE A 186 -6.27 13.21 11.36
C ILE A 186 -5.36 14.41 11.09
N TYR A 187 -4.17 14.13 10.58
CA TYR A 187 -3.12 15.11 10.36
C TYR A 187 -3.30 15.78 9.00
N ARG A 188 -3.22 17.11 8.97
CA ARG A 188 -3.15 17.88 7.73
C ARG A 188 -1.84 17.62 6.99
N GLU A 189 -0.72 17.67 7.72
CA GLU A 189 0.60 17.33 7.18
C GLU A 189 0.80 15.82 7.22
N VAL A 190 0.94 15.23 6.02
CA VAL A 190 1.25 13.82 5.85
C VAL A 190 2.73 13.60 6.13
N SER A 191 3.04 12.60 6.96
CA SER A 191 4.43 12.25 7.26
C SER A 191 4.99 11.29 6.20
N ASP A 192 6.30 11.34 5.94
CA ASP A 192 6.94 10.42 4.98
C ASP A 192 6.75 8.96 5.37
N GLN A 193 6.60 8.65 6.67
CA GLN A 193 6.28 7.29 7.13
C GLN A 193 4.97 6.77 6.54
N ASN A 194 3.96 7.62 6.32
CA ASN A 194 2.72 7.21 5.66
C ASN A 194 2.96 6.91 4.18
N CYS A 195 3.76 7.73 3.48
CA CYS A 195 4.16 7.48 2.10
C CYS A 195 4.91 6.15 1.98
N LEU A 196 5.92 5.95 2.83
CA LEU A 196 6.75 4.75 2.89
C LEU A 196 5.99 3.50 3.36
N SER A 197 4.74 3.61 3.82
CA SER A 197 3.92 2.42 4.09
C SER A 197 3.48 1.70 2.82
N CYS A 198 3.52 2.38 1.67
CA CYS A 198 3.27 1.84 0.34
C CYS A 198 4.51 1.94 -0.56
N HIS A 199 5.23 3.06 -0.46
CA HIS A 199 6.45 3.35 -1.22
C HIS A 199 7.69 2.73 -0.55
N HIS A 200 7.68 1.40 -0.40
CA HIS A 200 8.78 0.62 0.16
C HIS A 200 9.14 -0.58 -0.71
N GLY A 201 10.20 -1.28 -0.32
CA GLY A 201 10.79 -2.32 -1.14
C GLY A 201 11.48 -1.71 -2.35
N ASN A 202 11.78 -2.52 -3.37
CA ASN A 202 12.22 -1.99 -4.65
C ASN A 202 11.05 -1.35 -5.42
N PHE A 203 10.29 -0.44 -4.80
CA PHE A 203 9.28 0.41 -5.39
C PHE A 203 9.72 1.88 -5.27
N VAL A 204 9.19 2.75 -6.13
CA VAL A 204 9.60 4.15 -6.19
C VAL A 204 9.35 4.87 -4.86
N GLY A 205 10.35 5.60 -4.35
CA GLY A 205 10.29 6.40 -3.13
C GLY A 205 11.07 5.80 -1.95
N TRP A 206 11.35 4.50 -1.93
CA TRP A 206 12.22 3.91 -0.89
C TRP A 206 13.69 4.21 -1.12
N ASP A 207 14.05 4.35 -2.40
CA ASP A 207 15.34 4.79 -2.88
C ASP A 207 15.67 6.22 -2.43
N TYR A 208 14.65 7.08 -2.30
CA TYR A 208 14.78 8.43 -1.73
C TYR A 208 15.45 8.44 -0.36
N VAL A 209 15.04 7.52 0.50
CA VAL A 209 15.58 7.38 1.85
C VAL A 209 16.79 6.44 1.93
N GLY A 210 17.34 6.03 0.78
CA GLY A 210 18.57 5.23 0.70
C GLY A 210 18.37 3.77 1.02
N ARG A 211 17.28 3.13 0.59
CA ARG A 211 17.00 1.72 0.89
C ARG A 211 16.77 0.87 -0.35
N PHE A 212 17.40 -0.31 -0.37
CA PHE A 212 17.25 -1.31 -1.42
C PHE A 212 16.99 -2.67 -0.79
N ASP A 213 15.99 -3.42 -1.25
CA ASP A 213 15.67 -4.72 -0.68
C ASP A 213 16.83 -5.70 -0.84
N LYS A 214 17.11 -6.48 0.19
CA LYS A 214 17.97 -7.65 0.03
C LYS A 214 17.27 -8.72 -0.81
N ASP A 215 18.05 -9.71 -1.25
CA ASP A 215 17.49 -10.92 -1.85
C ASP A 215 16.48 -11.59 -0.90
N ILE A 216 15.41 -12.15 -1.44
CA ILE A 216 14.29 -12.72 -0.68
C ILE A 216 14.62 -14.09 -0.07
N THR A 217 15.72 -14.70 -0.51
CA THR A 217 16.16 -15.98 0.06
C THR A 217 16.62 -15.80 1.51
N GLU A 218 16.36 -16.79 2.36
CA GLU A 218 16.70 -16.76 3.79
C GLU A 218 18.17 -16.42 4.05
N ALA A 219 19.09 -16.88 3.20
CA ALA A 219 20.52 -16.65 3.33
C ALA A 219 20.93 -15.16 3.33
N PHE A 220 20.12 -14.28 2.73
CA PHE A 220 20.38 -12.84 2.72
C PHE A 220 19.64 -12.10 3.84
N GLN A 221 18.74 -12.80 4.54
CA GLN A 221 18.05 -12.27 5.70
C GLN A 221 18.90 -12.51 6.95
N VAL A 222 18.88 -11.56 7.88
CA VAL A 222 19.50 -11.71 9.20
C VAL A 222 18.44 -12.23 10.16
N PRO A 223 18.41 -13.54 10.49
CA PRO A 223 17.35 -14.12 11.30
C PRO A 223 17.40 -13.61 12.75
N PHE A 224 18.59 -13.27 13.25
CA PHE A 224 18.79 -12.77 14.62
C PHE A 224 19.68 -11.53 14.65
N ARG A 225 19.29 -10.53 15.43
CA ARG A 225 20.13 -9.37 15.77
C ARG A 225 20.27 -9.31 17.30
N ALA A 226 21.51 -9.34 17.78
CA ALA A 226 21.83 -9.38 19.22
C ALA A 226 21.06 -10.49 19.98
N GLY A 227 21.02 -11.71 19.42
CA GLY A 227 20.37 -12.87 20.02
C GLY A 227 18.84 -12.87 19.98
N LYS A 228 18.20 -11.86 19.38
CA LYS A 228 16.73 -11.79 19.23
C LYS A 228 16.34 -11.99 17.78
N LYS A 229 15.25 -12.71 17.54
CA LYS A 229 14.67 -12.86 16.20
C LYS A 229 14.41 -11.48 15.62
N GLU A 230 14.95 -11.19 14.44
CA GLU A 230 14.80 -9.88 13.83
C GLU A 230 13.33 -9.63 13.49
N ARG A 231 12.85 -8.43 13.84
CA ARG A 231 11.50 -8.00 13.47
C ARG A 231 11.56 -7.30 12.12
N LEU A 232 11.09 -7.97 11.08
CA LEU A 232 11.03 -7.41 9.73
C LEU A 232 9.96 -6.31 9.65
N SER A 233 10.40 -5.05 9.64
CA SER A 233 9.52 -3.88 9.59
C SER A 233 8.70 -3.79 8.31
N PHE A 234 9.20 -4.35 7.21
CA PHE A 234 8.56 -4.33 5.88
C PHE A 234 8.47 -5.72 5.23
N GLY A 235 8.65 -6.79 6.03
CA GLY A 235 8.61 -8.18 5.56
C GLY A 235 9.87 -8.68 4.84
N VAL A 236 10.73 -7.79 4.37
CA VAL A 236 12.07 -8.09 3.84
C VAL A 236 13.07 -7.12 4.46
N GLN A 237 14.32 -7.56 4.66
CA GLN A 237 15.41 -6.66 5.02
C GLN A 237 15.93 -5.87 3.83
N TRP A 238 16.62 -4.77 4.12
CA TRP A 238 17.22 -3.91 3.11
C TRP A 238 18.72 -3.69 3.35
N LEU A 239 19.37 -3.22 2.30
CA LEU A 239 20.67 -2.59 2.30
C LEU A 239 20.47 -1.10 2.58
N GLU A 240 21.29 -0.56 3.48
CA GLU A 240 21.42 0.89 3.65
C GLU A 240 22.33 1.41 2.54
N MET A 241 21.72 2.11 1.59
CA MET A 241 22.33 2.71 0.41
C MET A 241 22.54 4.21 0.62
N THR A 242 23.24 4.88 -0.31
CA THR A 242 23.32 6.34 -0.30
C THR A 242 21.95 6.95 -0.63
N PRO A 243 21.33 7.73 0.28
CA PRO A 243 20.06 8.39 0.01
C PRO A 243 20.21 9.59 -0.93
N ASP A 244 19.07 10.09 -1.40
CA ASP A 244 18.97 11.33 -2.16
C ASP A 244 19.57 12.51 -1.38
N VAL A 245 20.20 13.46 -2.09
CA VAL A 245 20.75 14.68 -1.49
C VAL A 245 19.66 15.53 -0.84
N HIS A 246 18.46 15.61 -1.42
CA HIS A 246 17.36 16.40 -0.87
C HIS A 246 16.85 15.78 0.44
N TRP A 247 16.79 14.45 0.52
CA TRP A 247 16.44 13.77 1.77
C TRP A 247 17.47 14.08 2.87
N ARG A 248 18.77 14.04 2.56
CA ARG A 248 19.84 14.40 3.51
C ARG A 248 19.78 15.85 3.96
N LEU A 249 19.23 16.74 3.13
CA LEU A 249 19.00 18.14 3.46
C LEU A 249 17.68 18.37 4.24
N GLY A 250 16.91 17.31 4.51
CA GLY A 250 15.69 17.36 5.33
C GLY A 250 14.41 17.63 4.56
N PHE A 251 14.42 17.54 3.22
CA PHE A 251 13.21 17.65 2.41
C PHE A 251 12.32 16.43 2.62
N LYS A 252 11.02 16.66 2.79
CA LYS A 252 9.98 15.65 2.90
C LYS A 252 9.46 15.30 1.51
N CYS A 253 8.75 14.18 1.39
CA CYS A 253 8.08 13.78 0.15
C CYS A 253 7.16 14.91 -0.35
N THR A 254 6.44 15.58 0.55
CA THR A 254 5.48 16.65 0.22
C THR A 254 6.11 17.97 -0.20
N ASP A 255 7.43 18.17 0.00
CA ASP A 255 8.12 19.38 -0.46
C ASP A 255 8.27 19.37 -2.00
N CYS A 256 8.44 18.18 -2.59
CA CYS A 256 8.38 17.97 -4.04
C CYS A 256 6.96 17.61 -4.50
N HIS A 257 6.28 16.70 -3.82
CA HIS A 257 4.91 16.29 -4.15
C HIS A 257 3.86 17.25 -3.55
N LYS A 258 3.96 18.55 -3.89
CA LYS A 258 3.20 19.64 -3.24
C LYS A 258 1.67 19.52 -3.34
N LYS A 259 1.16 19.02 -4.48
CA LYS A 259 -0.29 18.78 -4.66
C LYS A 259 -0.80 17.57 -3.87
N GLY A 260 0.13 16.78 -3.31
CA GLY A 260 -0.18 15.58 -2.54
C GLY A 260 -0.73 14.42 -3.39
N PRO A 261 -0.96 13.26 -2.75
CA PRO A 261 -1.42 12.05 -3.44
C PRO A 261 -2.83 12.18 -4.01
N CYS A 262 -3.67 13.07 -3.45
CA CYS A 262 -5.08 13.22 -3.81
C CYS A 262 -5.32 14.01 -5.10
N GLU A 263 -4.36 14.82 -5.54
CA GLU A 263 -4.48 15.64 -6.76
C GLU A 263 -3.50 15.21 -7.86
N ALA A 264 -2.82 14.08 -7.65
CA ALA A 264 -1.93 13.48 -8.64
C ALA A 264 -2.76 12.81 -9.75
N HIS A 265 -3.08 13.58 -10.80
CA HIS A 265 -3.81 13.13 -11.98
C HIS A 265 -2.87 12.76 -13.14
N GLU A 266 -1.68 13.37 -13.20
CA GLU A 266 -0.65 13.12 -14.22
C GLU A 266 0.75 13.34 -13.62
N ILE A 267 1.76 12.68 -14.19
CA ILE A 267 3.18 12.86 -13.82
C ILE A 267 3.65 14.31 -14.08
N ASP A 268 2.99 15.03 -14.98
CA ASP A 268 3.37 16.38 -15.46
C ASP A 268 3.02 17.53 -14.50
N ALA A 269 2.37 17.24 -13.37
CA ALA A 269 2.10 18.22 -12.30
C ALA A 269 3.20 18.32 -11.24
N MET A 270 4.33 17.63 -11.44
CA MET A 270 5.46 17.56 -10.51
C MET A 270 6.41 18.73 -10.74
N PRO A 271 7.03 19.30 -9.68
CA PRO A 271 8.05 20.32 -9.87
C PRO A 271 9.21 19.76 -10.69
N SER A 272 9.66 20.53 -11.66
CA SER A 272 10.84 20.21 -12.45
C SER A 272 12.10 20.48 -11.63
N CYS A 273 13.22 19.87 -12.01
CA CYS A 273 14.52 20.20 -11.40
C CYS A 273 14.80 21.72 -11.50
N MET A 274 14.40 22.34 -12.61
CA MET A 274 14.66 23.75 -12.90
C MET A 274 13.82 24.71 -12.06
N ASP A 275 12.73 24.25 -11.43
CA ASP A 275 11.91 25.09 -10.56
C ASP A 275 12.67 25.53 -9.30
N CYS A 276 13.68 24.74 -8.89
CA CYS A 276 14.60 25.05 -7.79
C CYS A 276 16.05 25.28 -8.25
N HIS A 277 16.44 24.70 -9.39
CA HIS A 277 17.80 24.77 -9.94
C HIS A 277 17.89 25.67 -11.19
N GLY A 278 17.15 26.78 -11.21
CA GLY A 278 17.10 27.74 -12.33
C GLY A 278 18.44 28.39 -12.69
N ASP A 279 19.32 28.58 -11.69
CA ASP A 279 20.57 29.34 -11.82
C ASP A 279 21.81 28.46 -12.00
N ILE A 280 21.63 27.23 -12.51
CA ILE A 280 22.77 26.34 -12.78
C ILE A 280 23.64 26.90 -13.90
N SER A 281 24.97 26.89 -13.70
CA SER A 281 25.91 27.34 -14.73
C SER A 281 25.82 26.45 -15.97
N THR A 282 25.63 27.09 -17.13
CA THR A 282 25.64 26.45 -18.44
C THR A 282 27.05 26.15 -18.94
N GLU A 283 28.09 26.61 -18.24
CA GLU A 283 29.49 26.25 -18.53
C GLU A 283 29.79 24.80 -18.15
N ILE A 284 28.97 24.20 -17.27
CA ILE A 284 29.09 22.80 -16.89
C ILE A 284 28.47 21.95 -18.01
N PRO A 285 29.23 21.02 -18.62
CA PRO A 285 28.70 20.17 -19.68
C PRO A 285 27.46 19.39 -19.25
N GLY A 286 26.41 19.47 -20.06
CA GLY A 286 25.12 18.84 -19.79
C GLY A 286 24.08 19.72 -19.08
N HIS A 287 24.40 20.97 -18.71
CA HIS A 287 23.45 21.92 -18.12
C HIS A 287 22.88 22.95 -19.10
N GLY A 288 23.32 22.95 -20.36
CA GLY A 288 22.78 23.84 -21.38
C GLY A 288 21.32 23.50 -21.73
N LYS A 289 20.61 24.46 -22.32
CA LYS A 289 19.16 24.35 -22.58
C LYS A 289 18.82 23.23 -23.57
N ASP A 290 19.67 23.00 -24.57
CA ASP A 290 19.44 21.97 -25.59
C ASP A 290 19.82 20.57 -25.11
N GLU A 291 20.77 20.48 -24.18
CA GLU A 291 21.12 19.28 -23.43
C GLU A 291 19.96 18.85 -22.53
N ASN A 292 19.44 19.77 -21.73
CA ASN A 292 18.35 19.52 -20.78
C ASN A 292 17.04 19.06 -21.45
N ARG A 293 16.84 19.38 -22.73
CA ARG A 293 15.70 18.87 -23.53
C ARG A 293 15.88 17.42 -23.98
N ARG A 294 17.13 16.97 -24.08
CA ARG A 294 17.48 15.67 -24.66
C ARG A 294 17.98 14.67 -23.62
N VAL A 295 18.31 15.12 -22.41
CA VAL A 295 18.77 14.29 -21.29
C VAL A 295 18.03 14.71 -20.03
N ALA A 296 17.37 13.77 -19.36
CA ALA A 296 16.85 14.01 -18.03
C ALA A 296 17.99 14.17 -17.02
N CYS A 297 17.89 15.12 -16.09
CA CYS A 297 18.93 15.39 -15.08
C CYS A 297 19.32 14.12 -14.30
N SER A 298 18.34 13.25 -14.00
CA SER A 298 18.55 11.98 -13.30
C SER A 298 19.49 11.02 -14.04
N THR A 299 19.59 11.10 -15.37
CA THR A 299 20.53 10.30 -16.17
C THR A 299 21.98 10.56 -15.76
N CYS A 300 22.31 11.80 -15.38
CA CYS A 300 23.64 12.15 -14.89
C CYS A 300 23.74 12.12 -13.36
N HIS A 301 22.66 12.46 -12.65
CA HIS A 301 22.66 12.70 -11.21
C HIS A 301 22.17 11.54 -10.33
N ALA A 302 21.49 10.53 -10.87
CA ALA A 302 21.03 9.39 -10.07
C ALA A 302 22.20 8.52 -9.62
N LEU A 303 22.37 8.32 -8.32
CA LEU A 303 23.50 7.58 -7.77
C LEU A 303 23.40 6.08 -8.05
N TRP A 304 22.19 5.54 -8.00
CA TRP A 304 21.87 4.13 -8.24
C TRP A 304 20.39 3.99 -8.63
N ALA A 305 19.99 2.82 -9.12
CA ALA A 305 18.66 2.56 -9.66
C ALA A 305 18.20 1.16 -9.25
N PHE A 306 16.90 0.87 -9.18
CA PHE A 306 16.46 -0.52 -9.10
C PHE A 306 16.74 -1.24 -10.44
N GLU A 307 17.49 -2.34 -10.38
CA GLU A 307 17.89 -3.16 -11.54
C GLU A 307 17.64 -4.66 -11.24
N ASP A 308 16.49 -4.97 -10.61
CA ASP A 308 16.04 -6.35 -10.41
C ASP A 308 15.71 -7.00 -11.76
N ARG A 309 16.29 -8.16 -12.06
CA ARG A 309 16.10 -8.86 -13.34
C ARG A 309 15.49 -10.24 -13.15
N GLY A 310 14.81 -10.72 -14.19
CA GLY A 310 14.17 -12.02 -14.26
C GLY A 310 13.16 -12.23 -13.14
N ARG A 311 12.24 -11.29 -12.95
CA ARG A 311 11.21 -11.42 -11.91
C ARG A 311 10.19 -12.46 -12.36
N THR A 312 10.11 -13.57 -11.65
CA THR A 312 9.15 -14.64 -11.97
C THR A 312 8.07 -14.72 -10.91
N LEU A 313 6.82 -14.72 -11.35
CA LEU A 313 5.61 -14.85 -10.54
C LEU A 313 5.00 -16.23 -10.83
N VAL A 314 4.91 -17.07 -9.81
CA VAL A 314 4.45 -18.46 -9.95
C VAL A 314 3.15 -18.62 -9.17
N ARG A 315 2.08 -18.88 -9.90
CA ARG A 315 0.78 -19.22 -9.36
C ARG A 315 0.68 -20.73 -9.18
N GLN A 316 0.46 -21.21 -7.96
CA GLN A 316 0.31 -22.64 -7.66
C GLN A 316 -0.99 -22.91 -6.89
N ASP A 317 -1.80 -23.84 -7.40
CA ASP A 317 -3.01 -24.36 -6.73
C ASP A 317 -2.78 -25.65 -5.94
N ILE A 318 -1.60 -26.24 -6.07
CA ILE A 318 -1.16 -27.41 -5.31
C ILE A 318 -0.24 -26.98 -4.16
N ALA A 319 -0.37 -27.66 -3.01
CA ALA A 319 0.52 -27.43 -1.88
C ALA A 319 1.90 -28.05 -2.15
N ASN A 320 2.95 -27.23 -2.10
CA ASN A 320 4.34 -27.65 -2.13
C ASN A 320 5.20 -26.70 -1.29
N TYR A 321 4.93 -26.63 0.00
CA TYR A 321 5.47 -25.58 0.86
C TYR A 321 6.98 -25.69 1.09
N TRP A 322 7.53 -26.90 1.10
CA TRP A 322 8.97 -27.10 1.25
C TRP A 322 9.78 -26.46 0.12
N ALA A 323 9.29 -26.51 -1.13
CA ALA A 323 9.99 -25.90 -2.26
C ALA A 323 10.12 -24.37 -2.15
N TRP A 324 9.32 -23.73 -1.31
CA TRP A 324 9.26 -22.27 -1.17
C TRP A 324 9.72 -21.74 0.18
N TYR A 325 10.05 -22.61 1.13
CA TYR A 325 10.34 -22.20 2.50
C TYR A 325 11.52 -21.22 2.60
N ASP A 326 12.58 -21.46 1.84
CA ASP A 326 13.75 -20.57 1.79
C ASP A 326 13.43 -19.20 1.16
N LEU A 327 12.33 -19.11 0.40
CA LEU A 327 11.84 -17.91 -0.26
C LEU A 327 10.68 -17.27 0.48
N ARG A 328 10.45 -17.58 1.76
CA ARG A 328 9.31 -17.05 2.53
C ARG A 328 9.33 -15.54 2.77
N PHE A 329 10.47 -14.87 2.56
CA PHE A 329 10.64 -13.43 2.79
C PHE A 329 10.33 -12.60 1.53
N GLN A 330 9.12 -12.74 1.00
CA GLN A 330 8.67 -12.01 -0.21
C GLN A 330 7.92 -10.71 0.11
N GLY A 331 8.08 -10.21 1.34
CA GLY A 331 7.35 -9.04 1.82
C GLY A 331 5.85 -9.27 2.03
N ILE A 332 5.36 -10.52 1.97
CA ILE A 332 3.96 -10.91 2.20
C ILE A 332 3.85 -11.71 3.49
N ASN A 333 3.18 -11.14 4.49
CA ASN A 333 3.09 -11.79 5.79
C ASN A 333 2.26 -13.08 5.73
N ASP A 334 1.17 -13.08 4.96
CA ASP A 334 0.32 -14.27 4.81
C ASP A 334 1.08 -15.45 4.16
N ILE A 335 1.93 -15.21 3.16
CA ILE A 335 2.79 -16.24 2.56
C ILE A 335 3.81 -16.73 3.59
N LYS A 336 4.48 -15.80 4.27
CA LYS A 336 5.48 -16.14 5.29
C LYS A 336 4.87 -17.03 6.38
N MET A 337 3.70 -16.66 6.90
CA MET A 337 3.01 -17.43 7.92
C MET A 337 2.55 -18.78 7.40
N LEU A 338 2.02 -18.85 6.17
CA LEU A 338 1.61 -20.12 5.56
C LEU A 338 2.78 -21.09 5.46
N LEU A 339 3.93 -20.64 4.97
CA LEU A 339 5.13 -21.45 4.82
C LEU A 339 5.72 -21.86 6.17
N GLU A 340 5.81 -20.93 7.15
CA GLU A 340 6.30 -21.25 8.50
C GLU A 340 5.37 -22.24 9.24
N ASN A 341 4.05 -22.11 9.09
CA ASN A 341 3.09 -22.98 9.77
C ASN A 341 3.03 -24.40 9.20
N ASN A 342 3.48 -24.61 7.95
CA ASN A 342 3.46 -25.92 7.29
C ASN A 342 4.86 -26.55 7.16
N TYR A 343 5.93 -25.88 7.59
CA TYR A 343 7.30 -26.36 7.39
C TYR A 343 7.57 -27.70 8.08
N ASP A 344 7.26 -27.80 9.37
CA ASP A 344 7.44 -29.00 10.20
C ASP A 344 6.18 -29.89 10.25
N VAL A 345 5.25 -29.70 9.32
CA VAL A 345 4.00 -30.45 9.25
C VAL A 345 4.13 -31.52 8.16
N ASP A 346 3.73 -32.76 8.47
CA ASP A 346 3.67 -33.83 7.48
C ASP A 346 2.74 -33.44 6.33
N PHE A 347 3.15 -33.75 5.09
CA PHE A 347 2.49 -33.29 3.87
C PHE A 347 1.01 -33.70 3.79
N MET A 348 0.60 -34.77 4.47
CA MET A 348 -0.81 -35.19 4.56
C MET A 348 -1.70 -34.20 5.33
N TYR A 349 -1.10 -33.34 6.15
CA TYR A 349 -1.80 -32.34 6.97
C TYR A 349 -1.55 -30.89 6.51
N TRP A 350 -0.95 -30.71 5.34
CA TRP A 350 -0.76 -29.39 4.77
C TRP A 350 -2.09 -28.68 4.56
N THR A 351 -2.13 -27.41 4.95
CA THR A 351 -3.30 -26.57 4.72
C THR A 351 -3.50 -26.32 3.23
N PHE A 352 -4.74 -26.06 2.82
CA PHE A 352 -5.03 -25.68 1.43
C PHE A 352 -4.26 -24.41 1.01
N PRO A 353 -3.73 -24.36 -0.22
CA PRO A 353 -3.01 -23.21 -0.70
C PRO A 353 -4.01 -22.10 -1.01
N ILE A 354 -4.12 -21.12 -0.11
CA ILE A 354 -5.00 -19.97 -0.27
C ILE A 354 -4.23 -18.68 -0.03
N MET A 355 -4.57 -17.64 -0.78
CA MET A 355 -3.95 -16.34 -0.65
C MET A 355 -5.00 -15.24 -0.67
N ARG A 356 -4.79 -14.23 0.18
CA ARG A 356 -5.66 -13.08 0.31
C ARG A 356 -5.62 -12.20 -0.94
N ASP A 357 -6.79 -11.86 -1.45
CA ASP A 357 -6.99 -10.73 -2.35
C ASP A 357 -6.90 -9.42 -1.56
N SER A 358 -5.92 -8.58 -1.91
CA SER A 358 -5.66 -7.34 -1.17
C SER A 358 -6.72 -6.27 -1.41
N PHE A 359 -7.48 -6.39 -2.49
CA PHE A 359 -8.58 -5.49 -2.79
C PHE A 359 -9.83 -5.84 -1.96
N SER A 360 -10.28 -7.10 -2.01
CA SER A 360 -11.49 -7.54 -1.30
C SER A 360 -11.26 -7.95 0.16
N GLY A 361 -10.02 -8.33 0.52
CA GLY A 361 -9.67 -8.91 1.81
C GLY A 361 -10.05 -10.39 1.97
N ASN A 362 -10.69 -10.99 0.96
CA ASN A 362 -11.11 -12.39 0.97
C ASN A 362 -9.94 -13.31 0.57
N PHE A 363 -9.99 -14.56 1.02
CA PHE A 363 -9.03 -15.59 0.61
C PHE A 363 -9.61 -16.41 -0.55
N SER A 364 -8.76 -16.70 -1.55
CA SER A 364 -9.10 -17.49 -2.72
C SER A 364 -8.02 -18.54 -2.99
N GLN A 365 -8.37 -19.58 -3.75
CA GLN A 365 -7.48 -20.70 -4.06
C GLN A 365 -6.21 -20.25 -4.78
N GLY A 366 -5.13 -20.92 -4.44
CA GLY A 366 -3.79 -20.80 -4.98
C GLY A 366 -3.00 -19.63 -4.41
N ILE A 367 -1.69 -19.75 -4.56
CA ILE A 367 -0.70 -18.82 -4.01
C ILE A 367 0.14 -18.25 -5.15
N TRP A 368 0.45 -16.97 -5.07
CA TRP A 368 1.41 -16.31 -5.94
C TRP A 368 2.75 -16.17 -5.23
N TYR A 369 3.69 -17.03 -5.60
CA TYR A 369 5.09 -16.90 -5.20
C TYR A 369 5.87 -16.01 -6.18
N GLU A 370 7.03 -15.53 -5.74
CA GLU A 370 7.91 -14.67 -6.51
C GLU A 370 9.36 -15.12 -6.35
N THR A 371 10.12 -15.00 -7.44
CA THR A 371 11.57 -15.15 -7.50
C THR A 371 12.19 -14.06 -8.37
N PHE A 372 13.51 -13.93 -8.29
CA PHE A 372 14.31 -13.06 -9.14
C PHE A 372 15.51 -13.85 -9.65
N LEU A 373 15.93 -13.59 -10.89
CA LEU A 373 17.22 -14.08 -11.39
C LEU A 373 18.37 -13.38 -10.66
N GLU A 374 18.26 -12.06 -10.51
CA GLU A 374 19.18 -11.29 -9.69
C GLU A 374 18.55 -9.97 -9.23
N ARG A 375 19.01 -9.51 -8.07
CA ARG A 375 18.67 -8.20 -7.52
C ARG A 375 19.91 -7.32 -7.54
N ARG A 376 19.87 -6.24 -8.32
CA ARG A 376 20.99 -5.31 -8.51
C ARG A 376 20.53 -3.87 -8.42
N PHE A 377 21.48 -2.98 -8.15
CA PHE A 377 21.27 -1.53 -8.13
C PHE A 377 22.24 -0.74 -9.02
N TRP A 378 23.10 -1.46 -9.74
CA TRP A 378 24.18 -0.94 -10.58
C TRP A 378 24.58 -1.98 -11.64
N PRO A 379 25.05 -1.57 -12.84
CA PRO A 379 25.08 -0.21 -13.37
C PRO A 379 23.70 0.28 -13.80
N LEU A 380 23.46 1.59 -13.73
CA LEU A 380 22.22 2.18 -14.24
C LEU A 380 22.11 1.96 -15.75
N LYS A 381 20.99 1.42 -16.21
CA LYS A 381 20.64 1.38 -17.62
C LYS A 381 20.08 2.72 -18.06
N ILE A 382 20.49 3.15 -19.25
CA ILE A 382 20.09 4.42 -19.86
C ILE A 382 19.57 4.10 -21.27
N GLY A 383 18.49 4.75 -21.65
CA GLY A 383 17.96 4.69 -23.01
C GLY A 383 17.00 5.84 -23.27
N LYS A 384 16.48 5.89 -24.50
CA LYS A 384 15.58 6.95 -24.92
C LYS A 384 14.14 6.65 -24.50
N ASP A 385 13.43 7.66 -24.03
CA ASP A 385 11.99 7.61 -23.91
C ASP A 385 11.29 7.79 -25.27
N LYS A 386 9.95 7.76 -25.27
CA LYS A 386 9.12 7.95 -26.48
C LYS A 386 9.36 9.27 -27.21
N ASN A 387 9.91 10.28 -26.53
CA ASN A 387 10.22 11.60 -27.08
C ASN A 387 11.71 11.70 -27.50
N GLY A 388 12.48 10.62 -27.40
CA GLY A 388 13.90 10.59 -27.73
C GLY A 388 14.82 11.12 -26.62
N CYS A 389 14.29 11.46 -25.44
CA CYS A 389 15.06 11.98 -24.31
C CYS A 389 15.73 10.83 -23.55
N LEU A 390 17.03 10.96 -23.27
CA LEU A 390 17.80 9.97 -22.51
C LEU A 390 17.39 9.98 -21.04
N ARG A 391 16.95 8.83 -20.55
CA ARG A 391 16.50 8.58 -19.18
C ARG A 391 17.13 7.32 -18.62
N VAL A 392 17.13 7.23 -17.29
CA VAL A 392 17.38 5.95 -16.61
C VAL A 392 16.22 5.01 -16.93
N LEU A 393 16.54 3.76 -17.25
CA LEU A 393 15.57 2.69 -17.49
C LEU A 393 15.50 1.76 -16.29
N ARG A 394 14.35 1.11 -16.13
CA ARG A 394 14.13 0.07 -15.13
C ARG A 394 13.43 -1.13 -15.77
N PRO A 395 13.85 -2.37 -15.47
CA PRO A 395 13.23 -3.59 -15.99
C PRO A 395 11.87 -3.91 -15.33
N LEU A 396 10.94 -2.95 -15.32
CA LEU A 396 9.63 -3.11 -14.67
C LEU A 396 8.75 -4.18 -15.33
N LEU A 397 8.93 -4.40 -16.63
CA LEU A 397 8.21 -5.41 -17.41
C LEU A 397 9.05 -6.68 -17.63
N ASP A 398 10.19 -6.84 -16.96
CA ASP A 398 10.92 -8.12 -16.92
C ASP A 398 10.22 -9.09 -15.96
N ILE A 399 9.00 -9.46 -16.34
CA ILE A 399 8.08 -10.30 -15.58
C ILE A 399 7.86 -11.59 -16.35
N GLU A 400 7.95 -12.71 -15.66
CA GLU A 400 7.50 -14.01 -16.13
C GLU A 400 6.34 -14.51 -15.27
N VAL A 401 5.32 -15.08 -15.91
CA VAL A 401 4.16 -15.67 -15.24
C VAL A 401 4.11 -17.16 -15.53
N ASN A 402 4.01 -17.94 -14.45
CA ASN A 402 3.83 -19.38 -14.50
C ASN A 402 2.57 -19.76 -13.72
N TYR A 403 1.83 -20.76 -14.19
CA TYR A 403 0.63 -21.28 -13.53
C TYR A 403 0.65 -22.81 -13.49
N ILE A 404 0.57 -23.35 -12.29
CA ILE A 404 0.43 -24.76 -11.96
C ILE A 404 -0.92 -24.95 -11.25
N ASP A 405 -1.74 -25.85 -11.76
CA ASP A 405 -3.08 -26.14 -11.23
C ASP A 405 -3.04 -27.07 -9.99
N GLU A 406 -4.23 -27.49 -9.54
CA GLU A 406 -4.40 -28.34 -8.36
C GLU A 406 -3.91 -29.79 -8.56
N ASP A 407 -3.85 -30.25 -9.81
CA ASP A 407 -3.32 -31.56 -10.19
C ASP A 407 -1.79 -31.54 -10.36
N GLY A 408 -1.16 -30.36 -10.21
CA GLY A 408 0.28 -30.18 -10.43
C GLY A 408 0.66 -30.05 -11.91
N SER A 409 -0.31 -29.86 -12.80
CA SER A 409 -0.07 -29.66 -14.23
C SER A 409 0.34 -28.22 -14.52
N VAL A 410 1.38 -28.06 -15.34
CA VAL A 410 1.80 -26.74 -15.82
C VAL A 410 0.83 -26.27 -16.90
N ILE A 411 -0.09 -25.37 -16.54
CA ILE A 411 -1.05 -24.77 -17.46
C ILE A 411 -0.41 -23.64 -18.27
N ILE A 412 0.44 -22.84 -17.63
CA ILE A 412 1.23 -21.78 -18.27
C ILE A 412 2.68 -21.88 -17.78
N GLY A 413 3.61 -21.99 -18.72
CA GLY A 413 5.05 -21.96 -18.46
C GLY A 413 5.71 -20.80 -19.22
N GLY A 414 6.29 -19.84 -18.50
CA GLY A 414 7.11 -18.80 -19.11
C GLY A 414 6.35 -17.69 -19.85
N LEU A 415 5.13 -17.34 -19.44
CA LEU A 415 4.40 -16.24 -20.06
C LEU A 415 5.12 -14.91 -19.79
N ARG A 416 5.49 -14.20 -20.85
CA ARG A 416 6.15 -12.89 -20.79
C ARG A 416 5.26 -11.80 -21.40
N PRO A 417 5.45 -10.53 -21.02
CA PRO A 417 4.89 -9.41 -21.74
C PRO A 417 5.24 -9.39 -23.23
N ASP A 418 4.34 -8.85 -24.03
CA ASP A 418 4.55 -8.53 -25.44
C ASP A 418 5.69 -7.51 -25.60
N GLY A 419 6.50 -7.66 -26.65
CA GLY A 419 7.68 -6.82 -26.88
C GLY A 419 8.85 -7.05 -25.90
N PHE A 420 8.76 -8.01 -24.96
CA PHE A 420 9.87 -8.32 -24.03
C PHE A 420 11.17 -8.65 -24.77
N SER A 421 11.13 -9.30 -25.93
CA SER A 421 12.32 -9.61 -26.73
C SER A 421 13.04 -8.37 -27.29
N GLU A 422 12.37 -7.23 -27.42
CA GLU A 422 12.92 -6.02 -28.03
C GLU A 422 13.73 -5.18 -27.05
N ASN A 423 13.21 -5.00 -25.83
CA ASN A 423 13.82 -4.13 -24.81
C ASN A 423 14.06 -4.83 -23.46
N HIS A 424 13.80 -6.13 -23.35
CA HIS A 424 13.90 -6.92 -22.11
C HIS A 424 13.09 -6.35 -20.94
N GLY A 425 11.94 -5.72 -21.23
CA GLY A 425 11.03 -5.17 -20.23
C GLY A 425 11.52 -3.89 -19.56
N PHE A 426 12.54 -3.23 -20.12
CA PHE A 426 13.03 -1.95 -19.64
C PHE A 426 12.12 -0.79 -20.07
N ILE A 427 11.67 0.00 -19.10
CA ILE A 427 10.90 1.22 -19.34
C ILE A 427 11.56 2.44 -18.68
N PRO A 428 11.42 3.65 -19.27
CA PRO A 428 11.95 4.87 -18.66
C PRO A 428 11.35 5.13 -17.28
N TYR A 429 12.18 5.58 -16.34
CA TYR A 429 11.72 6.02 -15.03
C TYR A 429 12.59 7.13 -14.45
N SER A 430 12.13 7.74 -13.35
CA SER A 430 12.87 8.77 -12.62
C SER A 430 13.29 8.25 -11.24
N PRO A 431 14.56 7.88 -11.05
CA PRO A 431 15.09 7.48 -9.73
C PRO A 431 15.04 8.64 -8.74
N HIS A 432 14.75 8.34 -7.48
CA HIS A 432 14.81 9.29 -6.37
C HIS A 432 16.13 9.16 -5.63
N THR A 433 17.25 9.12 -6.36
CA THR A 433 18.60 8.91 -5.79
C THR A 433 19.55 10.02 -6.22
N ILE A 434 19.04 11.24 -6.34
CA ILE A 434 19.79 12.38 -6.88
C ILE A 434 20.98 12.71 -5.97
N GLY A 435 22.14 12.89 -6.59
CA GLY A 435 23.36 13.30 -5.92
C GLY A 435 24.33 13.98 -6.88
N LYS A 436 25.63 13.90 -6.54
CA LYS A 436 26.68 14.42 -7.41
C LYS A 436 26.69 13.62 -8.71
N ALA A 437 26.78 14.32 -9.85
CA ALA A 437 26.79 13.68 -11.15
C ALA A 437 27.95 12.68 -11.29
N HIS A 438 27.66 11.53 -11.91
CA HIS A 438 28.66 10.49 -12.14
C HIS A 438 29.50 10.83 -13.37
N ILE A 439 30.75 11.27 -13.16
CA ILE A 439 31.61 11.84 -14.20
C ILE A 439 31.74 10.99 -15.47
N PHE A 440 32.02 9.69 -15.34
CA PHE A 440 32.19 8.82 -16.52
C PHE A 440 30.87 8.58 -17.27
N ARG A 441 29.74 8.62 -16.56
CA ARG A 441 28.42 8.46 -17.18
C ARG A 441 28.04 9.74 -17.91
N THR A 442 28.27 10.90 -17.29
CA THR A 442 28.09 12.21 -17.90
C THR A 442 28.91 12.35 -19.19
N LEU A 443 30.21 12.00 -19.16
CA LEU A 443 31.07 12.04 -20.35
C LEU A 443 30.56 11.11 -21.46
N ARG A 444 30.11 9.90 -21.10
CA ARG A 444 29.52 8.95 -22.05
C ARG A 444 28.26 9.52 -22.71
N VAL A 445 27.34 10.08 -21.92
CA VAL A 445 26.10 10.68 -22.40
C VAL A 445 26.40 11.85 -23.34
N ILE A 446 27.28 12.78 -22.94
CA ILE A 446 27.69 13.93 -23.78
C ILE A 446 28.29 13.46 -25.11
N LYS A 447 29.13 12.42 -25.08
CA LYS A 447 29.72 11.83 -26.29
C LYS A 447 28.66 11.20 -27.20
N GLU A 448 27.76 10.38 -26.66
CA GLU A 448 26.68 9.73 -27.42
C GLU A 448 25.73 10.74 -28.09
N MET A 449 25.63 11.93 -27.50
CA MET A 449 24.78 13.00 -27.97
C MET A 449 25.40 13.97 -28.99
N GLY A 450 26.69 13.79 -29.29
CA GLY A 450 27.44 14.73 -30.13
C GLY A 450 27.51 16.13 -29.52
N LEU A 451 27.36 16.24 -28.19
CA LEU A 451 27.31 17.49 -27.42
C LEU A 451 28.69 18.01 -27.02
N GLY A 452 29.73 17.20 -27.21
CA GLY A 452 31.10 17.66 -27.10
C GLY A 452 31.48 18.46 -28.33
N ASN A 453 31.58 19.78 -28.20
CA ASN A 453 32.43 20.55 -29.10
C ASN A 453 33.81 19.86 -29.11
N LYS A 454 34.36 19.58 -30.29
CA LYS A 454 35.62 18.85 -30.50
C LYS A 454 36.87 19.50 -29.87
N LYS A 455 36.73 20.56 -29.07
CA LYS A 455 37.84 21.33 -28.47
C LYS A 455 37.98 21.20 -26.95
N ASP A 456 36.98 20.72 -26.21
CA ASP A 456 36.99 20.77 -24.73
C ASP A 456 37.17 19.39 -24.06
N LEU A 457 37.59 18.38 -24.81
CA LEU A 457 37.88 17.02 -24.31
C LEU A 457 39.38 16.64 -24.36
N GLN A 458 40.24 17.64 -24.57
CA GLN A 458 41.69 17.58 -24.30
C GLN A 458 41.98 18.39 -23.05
#